data_AF-E2NID9-F1
#
_entry.id   AF-E2NID9-F1
#
_cell.length_a   1.000
_cell.length_b   1.000
_cell.length_c   1.000
_cell.angle_alpha   90.00
_cell.angle_beta   90.00
_cell.angle_gamma   90.00
#
_symmetry.space_group_name_H-M   'P 1'
#
loop_
_entity.id
_entity.type
_entity.pdbx_description
1 polymer ?
#
loop_
_entity_poly.entity_id
_entity_poly.type
_entity_poly.pdbx_seq_one_letter_code
_entity_poly.pdbx_strand_id
1 'polypeptide(L)'
;MKALFLVFYGFQEYNGISKKIRYQINALKKCGFDIQTCHYEVTPNGNREWLIDGKELVNLGRGITAKLKKRIFFHPILQYIKEENISFVYIRSYHNANPFTIHFVKELKKLKAAVFLEIPTYPYDQEYFSAIDKLQLCT
;
A
#
# COMPACT_ATOMS: atom_id res chain seq x y z
N MET A 1 -16.67 11.94 0.02
CA MET A 1 -16.18 11.06 1.11
C MET A 1 -14.66 10.95 0.99
N LYS A 2 -13.91 11.13 2.08
CA LYS A 2 -12.44 11.00 2.07
C LYS A 2 -12.03 9.53 2.10
N ALA A 3 -11.10 9.18 1.23
CA ALA A 3 -10.69 7.82 0.99
C ALA A 3 -9.18 7.71 0.78
N LEU A 4 -8.58 6.62 1.28
CA LEU A 4 -7.18 6.29 1.06
C LEU A 4 -7.06 5.14 0.07
N PHE A 5 -6.26 5.30 -0.98
CA PHE A 5 -5.87 4.23 -1.88
C PHE A 5 -4.44 3.77 -1.53
N LEU A 6 -4.30 2.58 -0.95
CA LEU A 6 -3.04 2.04 -0.44
C LEU A 6 -2.41 1.02 -1.40
N VAL A 7 -1.14 1.23 -1.74
CA VAL A 7 -0.30 0.36 -2.58
C VAL A 7 1.05 0.11 -1.90
N PHE A 8 1.52 -1.14 -1.88
CA PHE A 8 2.77 -1.52 -1.18
C PHE A 8 4.05 -1.42 -2.03
N TYR A 9 3.98 -0.75 -3.18
CA TYR A 9 5.09 -0.55 -4.12
C TYR A 9 4.95 0.79 -4.85
N GLY A 10 6.06 1.22 -5.46
CA GLY A 10 6.15 2.52 -6.12
C GLY A 10 5.53 2.50 -7.51
N PHE A 11 5.14 3.66 -8.01
CA PHE A 11 4.64 3.79 -9.38
C PHE A 11 5.80 3.79 -10.37
N GLN A 12 5.67 3.03 -11.45
CA GLN A 12 6.60 3.05 -12.58
C GLN A 12 5.83 3.45 -13.83
N GLU A 13 6.25 4.51 -14.54
CA GLU A 13 5.51 5.07 -15.68
C GLU A 13 5.31 4.07 -16.83
N TYR A 14 6.28 3.18 -17.02
CA TYR A 14 6.28 2.17 -18.07
C TYR A 14 5.50 0.90 -17.70
N ASN A 15 5.04 0.76 -16.45
CA ASN A 15 4.41 -0.45 -15.96
C ASN A 15 2.88 -0.41 -16.16
N GLY A 16 2.33 -1.42 -16.85
CA GLY A 16 0.89 -1.58 -17.07
C GLY A 16 0.08 -1.63 -15.78
N ILE A 17 0.65 -2.14 -14.69
CA ILE A 17 0.01 -2.17 -13.36
C ILE A 17 -0.16 -0.75 -12.81
N SER A 18 0.88 0.09 -12.91
CA SER A 18 0.79 1.49 -12.47
C SER A 18 -0.24 2.28 -13.27
N LYS A 19 -0.36 2.02 -14.58
CA LYS A 19 -1.44 2.59 -15.40
C LYS A 19 -2.81 2.16 -14.91
N LYS A 20 -3.02 0.86 -14.66
CA LYS A 20 -4.29 0.33 -14.12
C LYS A 20 -4.68 1.00 -12.80
N ILE A 21 -3.76 1.13 -11.85
CA ILE A 21 -4.02 1.80 -10.58
C ILE A 21 -4.41 3.27 -10.79
N ARG A 22 -3.69 4.00 -11.65
CA ARG A 22 -4.03 5.39 -11.97
C ARG A 22 -5.43 5.53 -12.56
N TYR A 23 -5.84 4.61 -13.44
CA TYR A 23 -7.21 4.58 -13.95
C TYR A 23 -8.25 4.23 -12.88
N GLN A 24 -7.97 3.29 -11.97
CA GLN A 24 -8.83 2.98 -10.82
C GLN A 24 -9.03 4.21 -9.92
N ILE A 25 -7.95 4.90 -9.56
CA ILE A 25 -7.99 6.13 -8.76
C ILE A 25 -8.81 7.21 -9.48
N ASN A 26 -8.59 7.41 -10.78
CA ASN A 26 -9.33 8.39 -11.58
C ASN A 26 -10.84 8.06 -11.61
N ALA A 27 -11.19 6.78 -11.82
CA ALA A 27 -12.59 6.34 -11.80
C ALA A 27 -13.26 6.62 -10.44
N LEU A 28 -12.58 6.31 -9.33
CA LEU A 28 -13.09 6.61 -7.98
C LEU A 28 -13.28 8.12 -7.76
N LYS A 29 -12.32 8.94 -8.21
CA LYS A 29 -12.45 10.41 -8.16
C LYS A 29 -13.65 10.92 -8.97
N LYS A 30 -13.87 10.38 -10.17
CA LYS A 30 -15.06 10.69 -10.99
C LYS A 30 -16.39 10.28 -10.34
N CYS A 31 -16.36 9.26 -9.48
CA CYS A 31 -17.51 8.86 -8.66
C CYS A 31 -17.70 9.74 -7.40
N GLY A 32 -16.94 10.83 -7.23
CA GLY A 32 -17.09 11.77 -6.11
C GLY A 32 -16.32 11.42 -4.84
N PHE A 33 -15.38 10.47 -4.91
CA PHE A 33 -14.47 10.19 -3.80
C PHE A 33 -13.31 11.19 -3.79
N ASP A 34 -12.99 11.70 -2.61
CA ASP A 34 -11.75 12.44 -2.37
C ASP A 34 -10.65 11.42 -2.04
N ILE A 35 -9.90 11.01 -3.07
CA ILE A 35 -8.91 9.93 -2.98
C ILE A 35 -7.51 10.50 -2.77
N GLN A 36 -6.93 10.11 -1.64
CA GLN A 36 -5.52 10.30 -1.31
C GLN A 36 -4.76 8.99 -1.56
N THR A 37 -3.59 9.06 -2.18
CA THR A 37 -2.84 7.88 -2.63
C THR A 37 -1.67 7.60 -1.71
N CYS A 38 -1.75 6.53 -0.92
CA CYS A 38 -0.64 6.04 -0.12
C CYS A 38 0.16 5.00 -0.88
N HIS A 39 1.45 5.26 -1.10
CA HIS A 39 2.32 4.28 -1.74
C HIS A 39 3.71 4.25 -1.12
N TYR A 40 4.38 3.12 -1.31
CA TYR A 40 5.74 2.90 -0.85
C TYR A 40 6.72 3.20 -1.98
N GLU A 41 7.81 3.92 -1.72
CA GLU A 41 8.85 4.20 -2.71
C GLU A 41 10.25 3.94 -2.15
N VAL A 42 11.19 3.70 -3.07
CA VAL A 42 12.62 3.69 -2.76
C VAL A 42 13.26 4.85 -3.51
N THR A 43 13.77 5.84 -2.77
CA THR A 43 14.38 7.02 -3.40
C THR A 43 15.73 6.67 -4.04
N PRO A 44 16.25 7.49 -4.97
CA PRO A 44 17.56 7.26 -5.59
C PRO A 44 18.70 7.11 -4.57
N ASN A 45 18.57 7.75 -3.41
CA ASN A 45 19.53 7.67 -2.32
C ASN A 45 19.41 6.37 -1.49
N GLY A 46 18.48 5.48 -1.84
CA GLY A 46 18.23 4.21 -1.16
C GLY A 46 17.37 4.31 0.10
N ASN A 47 16.78 5.49 0.40
CA ASN A 47 15.78 5.58 1.46
C ASN A 47 14.50 4.88 1.04
N ARG A 48 13.80 4.36 2.04
CA ARG A 48 12.50 3.71 1.88
C ARG A 48 11.47 4.57 2.57
N GLU A 49 10.45 5.00 1.84
CA GLU A 49 9.49 6.00 2.33
C GLU A 49 8.06 5.54 2.05
N TRP A 50 7.15 5.90 2.95
CA TRP A 50 5.73 5.94 2.64
C TRP A 50 5.38 7.36 2.22
N LEU A 51 4.62 7.49 1.13
CA LEU A 51 4.19 8.77 0.59
C LEU A 51 2.68 8.85 0.54
N ILE A 52 2.14 10.04 0.75
CA ILE A 52 0.74 10.39 0.47
C ILE A 52 0.73 11.43 -0.64
N ASP A 53 0.11 11.08 -1.77
CA ASP A 53 0.02 11.94 -2.97
C ASP A 53 1.38 12.53 -3.39
N GLY A 54 2.45 11.73 -3.25
CA GLY A 54 3.82 12.09 -3.59
C GLY A 54 4.56 12.93 -2.54
N LYS A 55 3.94 13.23 -1.39
CA LYS A 55 4.59 13.86 -0.24
C LYS A 55 5.03 12.81 0.77
N GLU A 56 6.23 12.97 1.35
CA GLU A 56 6.73 12.07 2.39
C GLU A 56 5.77 12.07 3.60
N LEU A 57 5.25 10.89 3.94
CA LEU A 57 4.53 10.65 5.19
C LEU A 57 5.51 10.20 6.28
N VAL A 58 6.40 9.26 5.94
CA VAL A 58 7.44 8.80 6.85
C VAL A 58 8.62 8.21 6.11
N ASN A 59 9.82 8.58 6.57
CA ASN A 59 11.07 7.95 6.17
C ASN A 59 11.38 6.72 7.02
N LEU A 60 11.44 5.54 6.41
CA LEU A 60 11.78 4.28 7.09
C LEU A 60 13.30 4.09 7.22
N GLY A 61 14.10 4.92 6.54
CA GLY A 61 15.56 4.86 6.49
C GLY A 61 16.10 3.96 5.36
N ARG A 62 17.34 3.48 5.53
CA ARG A 62 18.07 2.66 4.54
C ARG A 62 18.39 1.26 5.07
N GLY A 63 18.71 0.35 4.16
CA GLY A 63 19.24 -0.97 4.50
C GLY A 63 18.21 -1.99 5.01
N ILE A 64 18.69 -2.97 5.78
CA ILE A 64 17.89 -4.12 6.26
C ILE A 64 16.81 -3.68 7.26
N THR A 65 17.14 -2.72 8.13
CA THR A 65 16.19 -2.17 9.11
C THR A 65 14.99 -1.53 8.42
N ALA A 66 15.22 -0.79 7.33
CA ALA A 66 14.17 -0.18 6.54
C ALA A 66 13.31 -1.21 5.77
N LYS A 67 13.91 -2.32 5.31
CA LYS A 67 13.16 -3.48 4.75
C LYS A 67 12.19 -4.06 5.78
N LEU A 68 12.65 -4.21 7.03
CA LEU A 68 11.79 -4.74 8.10
C LEU A 68 10.71 -3.75 8.50
N LYS A 69 11.06 -2.46 8.66
CA LYS A 69 10.11 -1.39 8.97
C LYS A 69 8.96 -1.31 7.96
N LYS A 70 9.24 -1.51 6.66
CA LYS A 70 8.18 -1.59 5.63
C LYS A 70 7.06 -2.59 5.99
N ARG A 71 7.41 -3.69 6.65
CA ARG A 71 6.47 -4.79 6.95
C ARG A 71 5.72 -4.63 8.25
N ILE A 72 6.27 -3.87 9.20
CA ILE A 72 5.75 -3.80 10.58
C ILE A 72 5.23 -2.40 10.93
N PHE A 73 5.72 -1.36 10.25
CA PHE A 73 5.53 0.03 10.65
C PHE A 73 4.43 0.71 9.85
N PHE A 74 3.18 0.37 10.17
CA PHE A 74 1.98 0.97 9.59
C PHE A 74 1.35 2.08 10.45
N HIS A 75 1.91 2.33 11.64
CA HIS A 75 1.38 3.33 12.58
C HIS A 75 1.22 4.74 11.98
N PRO A 76 2.18 5.27 11.19
CA PRO A 76 2.01 6.58 10.56
C PRO A 76 0.83 6.66 9.59
N ILE A 77 0.54 5.57 8.87
CA ILE A 77 -0.63 5.50 7.98
C ILE A 77 -1.92 5.50 8.79
N LEU A 78 -1.98 4.77 9.92
CA LEU A 78 -3.13 4.77 10.82
C LEU A 78 -3.38 6.15 11.44
N GLN A 79 -2.31 6.82 11.87
CA GLN A 79 -2.39 8.18 12.42
C GLN A 79 -2.93 9.15 11.38
N TYR A 80 -2.40 9.10 10.16
CA TYR A 80 -2.84 9.93 9.05
C TYR A 80 -4.33 9.71 8.71
N ILE A 81 -4.78 8.45 8.65
CA ILE A 81 -6.20 8.10 8.42
C ILE A 81 -7.11 8.70 9.49
N LYS A 82 -6.67 8.69 10.75
CA LYS A 82 -7.40 9.25 11.87
C LYS A 82 -7.48 10.78 11.79
N GLU A 83 -6.35 11.45 11.54
CA GLU A 83 -6.26 12.91 11.47
C GLU A 83 -7.07 13.47 10.29
N GLU A 84 -7.00 12.82 9.13
CA GLU A 84 -7.72 13.24 7.92
C GLU A 84 -9.19 12.81 7.90
N ASN A 85 -9.66 12.08 8.92
CA ASN A 85 -11.02 11.52 9.01
C ASN A 85 -11.37 10.67 7.78
N ILE A 86 -10.45 9.81 7.36
CA ILE A 86 -10.64 8.91 6.22
C ILE A 86 -11.58 7.77 6.62
N SER A 87 -12.72 7.69 5.95
CA SER A 87 -13.76 6.70 6.25
C SER A 87 -13.76 5.50 5.30
N PHE A 88 -12.95 5.52 4.25
CA PHE A 88 -12.82 4.41 3.29
C PHE A 88 -11.35 4.16 2.92
N VAL A 89 -10.91 2.91 2.98
CA VAL A 89 -9.56 2.51 2.61
C VAL A 89 -9.64 1.41 1.55
N TYR A 90 -9.12 1.72 0.37
CA TYR A 90 -8.93 0.77 -0.72
C TYR A 90 -7.51 0.24 -0.67
N ILE A 91 -7.35 -1.04 -0.37
CA ILE A 91 -6.05 -1.71 -0.30
C ILE A 91 -5.89 -2.56 -1.55
N ARG A 92 -4.91 -2.23 -2.40
CA ARG A 92 -4.48 -3.11 -3.47
C ARG A 92 -3.39 -4.04 -2.94
N SER A 93 -3.76 -5.29 -2.68
CA SER A 93 -2.86 -6.29 -2.09
C SER A 93 -1.70 -6.62 -3.03
N TYR A 94 -0.56 -6.93 -2.43
CA TYR A 94 0.63 -7.47 -3.11
C TYR A 94 1.29 -8.45 -2.14
N HIS A 95 0.89 -9.72 -2.18
CA HIS A 95 1.40 -10.85 -1.36
C HIS A 95 1.79 -10.53 0.09
N ASN A 96 1.07 -9.62 0.75
CA ASN A 96 1.41 -9.16 2.09
C ASN A 96 0.41 -9.69 3.11
N ALA A 97 0.10 -10.98 3.07
CA ALA A 97 -0.73 -11.62 4.08
C ALA A 97 0.14 -12.01 5.30
N ASN A 98 0.50 -11.02 6.12
CA ASN A 98 1.32 -11.22 7.31
C ASN A 98 0.57 -10.74 8.58
N PRO A 99 1.01 -11.13 9.79
CA PRO A 99 0.32 -10.72 11.02
C PRO A 99 0.19 -9.20 11.20
N PHE A 100 1.14 -8.42 10.66
CA PHE A 100 1.16 -6.97 10.79
C PHE A 100 0.16 -6.28 9.87
N THR A 101 -0.02 -6.76 8.64
CA THR A 101 -1.08 -6.26 7.75
C THR A 101 -2.46 -6.67 8.22
N ILE A 102 -2.62 -7.87 8.80
CA ILE A 102 -3.86 -8.29 9.46
C ILE A 102 -4.15 -7.37 10.65
N HIS A 103 -3.14 -7.07 11.48
CA HIS A 103 -3.27 -6.14 12.59
C HIS A 103 -3.65 -4.73 12.09
N PHE A 104 -2.98 -4.23 11.04
CA PHE A 104 -3.29 -2.95 10.41
C PHE A 104 -4.76 -2.87 9.97
N VAL A 105 -5.28 -3.89 9.27
CA VAL A 105 -6.70 -3.92 8.87
C VAL A 105 -7.64 -3.98 10.06
N LYS A 106 -7.27 -4.66 11.16
CA LYS A 106 -8.05 -4.63 12.41
C LYS A 106 -8.10 -3.23 13.01
N GLU A 107 -6.98 -2.50 13.02
CA GLU A 107 -6.93 -1.12 13.50
C GLU A 107 -7.78 -0.18 12.62
N LEU A 108 -7.78 -0.36 11.29
CA LEU A 108 -8.66 0.40 10.39
C LEU A 108 -10.14 0.22 10.74
N LYS A 109 -10.56 -1.01 11.07
CA LYS A 109 -11.94 -1.29 11.50
C LYS A 109 -12.27 -0.60 12.82
N LYS A 110 -11.32 -0.51 13.76
CA LYS A 110 -11.51 0.25 15.02
C LYS A 110 -11.68 1.75 14.77
N LEU A 111 -11.02 2.29 13.74
CA LEU A 111 -11.21 3.67 13.28
C LEU A 111 -12.53 3.88 12.51
N LYS A 112 -13.39 2.86 12.40
CA LYS A 112 -14.64 2.87 11.62
C LYS A 112 -14.44 3.14 10.13
N ALA A 113 -13.23 2.91 9.61
CA ALA A 113 -12.98 2.98 8.17
C ALA A 113 -13.45 1.70 7.49
N ALA A 114 -14.26 1.84 6.44
CA ALA A 114 -14.62 0.73 5.57
C ALA A 114 -13.39 0.31 4.75
N VAL A 115 -13.09 -1.00 4.70
CA VAL A 115 -11.89 -1.52 4.02
C VAL A 115 -12.31 -2.35 2.81
N PHE A 116 -11.84 -1.98 1.63
CA PHE A 116 -11.92 -2.79 0.41
C PHE A 116 -10.55 -3.37 0.12
N LEU A 117 -10.44 -4.70 0.04
CA LEU A 117 -9.19 -5.39 -0.27
C LEU A 117 -9.27 -5.98 -1.69
N GLU A 118 -8.52 -5.42 -2.62
CA GLU A 118 -8.33 -5.97 -3.96
C GLU A 118 -7.21 -7.02 -3.92
N ILE A 119 -7.51 -8.24 -4.36
CA ILE A 119 -6.51 -9.29 -4.59
C ILE A 119 -6.28 -9.34 -6.10
N PRO A 120 -5.12 -8.89 -6.61
CA PRO A 120 -4.83 -8.95 -8.04
C PRO A 120 -4.72 -10.41 -8.49
N THR A 121 -5.12 -10.68 -9.74
CA THR A 121 -5.01 -12.01 -10.37
C THR A 121 -3.57 -12.40 -10.73
N TYR A 122 -2.64 -11.47 -10.64
CA TYR A 122 -1.22 -11.62 -10.96
C TYR A 122 -0.39 -11.36 -9.70
N PRO A 123 0.75 -12.07 -9.52
CA PRO A 123 1.30 -13.18 -10.31
C PRO A 123 0.51 -14.51 -10.26
N TYR A 124 0.59 -15.28 -11.34
CA TYR A 124 0.00 -16.62 -11.44
C TYR A 124 0.81 -17.64 -10.62
N ASP A 125 0.20 -18.76 -10.22
CA ASP A 125 0.90 -19.83 -9.48
C ASP A 125 2.12 -20.38 -10.23
N GLN A 126 2.06 -20.35 -11.57
CA GLN A 126 3.16 -20.72 -12.46
C GLN A 126 4.29 -19.68 -12.48
N GLU A 127 4.18 -18.54 -11.82
CA GLU A 127 5.30 -17.61 -11.67
C GLU A 127 6.10 -17.89 -10.39
N TYR A 128 5.58 -18.75 -9.52
CA TYR A 128 6.20 -19.16 -8.27
C TYR A 128 6.66 -20.63 -8.29
N PHE A 129 7.46 -20.99 -9.30
CA PHE A 129 7.95 -22.36 -9.45
C PHE A 129 9.02 -22.72 -8.42
N SER A 130 9.93 -21.80 -8.06
CA SER A 130 11.04 -22.10 -7.15
C SER A 130 10.70 -21.83 -5.69
N ALA A 131 11.43 -22.47 -4.77
CA ALA A 131 11.32 -22.21 -3.34
C ALA A 131 11.67 -20.75 -2.98
N ILE A 132 12.54 -20.11 -3.77
CA ILE A 132 12.93 -18.71 -3.60
C ILE A 132 11.77 -17.79 -4.00
N ASP A 133 11.08 -18.10 -5.10
CA ASP A 133 9.91 -17.33 -5.53
C ASP A 133 8.80 -17.44 -4.48
N LYS A 134 8.56 -18.64 -3.93
CA LYS A 134 7.59 -18.81 -2.84
C LYS A 134 7.96 -18.03 -1.58
N LEU A 135 9.26 -17.79 -1.32
CA LEU A 135 9.69 -16.92 -0.22
C LEU A 135 9.25 -15.46 -0.45
N GLN A 136 9.11 -15.03 -1.70
CA GLN A 136 8.58 -13.70 -2.07
C GLN A 136 7.12 -13.52 -1.64
N LEU A 137 6.35 -14.60 -1.51
CA LEU A 137 4.98 -14.55 -0.98
C LEU A 137 4.92 -14.23 0.52
N CYS A 138 6.02 -14.46 1.23
CA CYS A 138 6.14 -14.20 2.66
C CYS A 138 6.90 -12.89 2.96
N THR A 139 7.41 -12.18 1.93
CA THR A 139 8.35 -11.06 2.07
C THR A 139 7.86 -9.75 1.46
#